data_AF-A0A2D6XE64-F1
#
_entry.id   AF-A0A2D6XE64-F1
#
_cell.length_a   1.000
_cell.length_b   1.000
_cell.length_c   1.000
_cell.angle_alpha   90.00
_cell.angle_beta   90.00
_cell.angle_gamma   90.00
#
_symmetry.space_group_name_H-M   'P 1'
#
loop_
_entity.id
_entity.type
_entity.pdbx_description
1 polymer ?
#
loop_
_entity_poly.entity_id
_entity_poly.type
_entity_poly.pdbx_seq_one_letter_code
_entity_poly.pdbx_strand_id
1 'polypeptide(L)' 'MKCSICGHKIKADLNGWTGGHNPWPVNEGKCCGECNDEVVIPRRLHDYNKQIIIKETKDGRV' A
#
# COMPACT_ATOMS: atom_id res chain seq x y z
N MET A 1 0.43 -12.62 -14.12
CA MET A 1 -0.77 -12.14 -13.40
C MET A 1 -1.00 -10.66 -13.68
N LYS A 2 -2.23 -10.13 -13.50
CA LYS A 2 -2.55 -8.70 -13.66
C LYS A 2 -2.62 -8.01 -12.29
N CYS A 3 -2.21 -6.75 -12.23
CA CYS A 3 -2.35 -5.89 -11.07
C CYS A 3 -3.84 -5.60 -10.84
N SER A 4 -4.31 -5.77 -9.59
CA SER A 4 -5.71 -5.47 -9.24
C SER A 4 -6.03 -3.98 -9.19
N ILE A 5 -5.03 -3.10 -9.19
CA ILE A 5 -5.22 -1.64 -9.14
C ILE A 5 -5.23 -1.04 -10.55
N CYS A 6 -4.18 -1.27 -11.35
CA CYS A 6 -4.06 -0.68 -12.69
C CYS A 6 -4.38 -1.63 -13.85
N GLY A 7 -4.59 -2.93 -13.60
CA GLY A 7 -4.88 -3.93 -14.63
C GLY A 7 -3.68 -4.37 -15.49
N HIS A 8 -2.53 -3.70 -15.38
CA HIS A 8 -1.31 -4.07 -16.11
C HIS A 8 -0.69 -5.38 -15.62
N LYS A 9 0.15 -6.01 -16.46
CA LYS A 9 0.88 -7.22 -16.09
C LYS A 9 1.88 -6.92 -14.97
N ILE A 10 1.87 -7.72 -13.91
CA ILE A 10 2.89 -7.65 -12.86
C ILE A 10 4.21 -8.16 -13.44
N LYS A 11 5.24 -7.31 -13.42
CA LYS A 11 6.62 -7.62 -13.82
C LYS A 11 7.42 -8.11 -12.60
N ALA A 12 8.53 -8.79 -12.86
CA ALA A 12 9.48 -9.13 -11.81
C ALA A 12 10.08 -7.86 -11.19
N ASP A 13 10.31 -7.86 -9.89
CA ASP A 13 11.09 -6.81 -9.24
C ASP A 13 12.60 -7.01 -9.46
N LEU A 14 13.43 -6.18 -8.83
CA LEU A 14 14.89 -6.22 -8.95
C LEU A 14 15.53 -7.51 -8.41
N ASN A 15 14.86 -8.25 -7.52
CA ASN A 15 15.35 -9.54 -7.01
C ASN A 15 14.81 -10.74 -7.81
N GLY A 16 13.98 -10.49 -8.83
CA GLY A 16 13.34 -11.52 -9.64
C GLY A 16 11.98 -11.99 -9.12
N TRP A 17 11.44 -11.37 -8.07
CA TRP A 17 10.13 -11.74 -7.52
C TRP A 17 8.99 -11.35 -8.45
N THR A 18 8.14 -12.32 -8.80
CA THR A 18 7.01 -12.14 -9.74
C THR A 18 5.62 -12.22 -9.10
N GLY A 19 5.54 -12.41 -7.77
CA GLY A 19 4.27 -12.62 -7.06
C GLY A 19 3.47 -11.36 -6.77
N GLY A 20 4.01 -10.18 -7.08
CA GLY A 20 3.40 -8.88 -6.78
C GLY A 20 3.39 -8.55 -5.29
N HIS A 21 2.75 -7.43 -4.95
CA HIS A 21 2.66 -6.90 -3.59
C HIS A 21 1.23 -7.02 -3.05
N ASN A 22 1.09 -6.93 -1.72
CA ASN A 22 -0.21 -6.85 -1.06
C ASN A 22 -0.85 -5.48 -1.40
N PRO A 23 -2.07 -5.41 -1.98
CA PRO A 23 -2.74 -4.16 -2.31
C PRO A 23 -3.49 -3.53 -1.13
N TRP A 24 -3.57 -4.19 0.03
CA TRP A 24 -4.29 -3.67 1.18
C TRP A 24 -3.62 -2.39 1.74
N PRO A 25 -4.39 -1.33 2.11
CA PRO A 25 -5.86 -1.28 2.26
C PRO A 25 -6.63 -0.76 1.03
N VAL A 26 -6.00 -0.67 -0.13
CA VAL A 26 -6.59 0.00 -1.31
C VAL A 26 -7.51 -0.94 -2.09
N ASN A 27 -7.13 -2.20 -2.24
CA ASN A 27 -7.89 -3.21 -2.99
C ASN A 27 -7.56 -4.63 -2.49
N GLU A 28 -8.17 -5.64 -3.08
CA GLU A 28 -7.88 -7.07 -2.87
C GLU A 28 -6.98 -7.63 -3.98
N GLY A 29 -6.45 -8.84 -3.79
CA GLY A 29 -5.60 -9.53 -4.77
C GLY A 29 -4.11 -9.19 -4.70
N LYS A 30 -3.49 -8.81 -5.82
CA LYS A 30 -2.06 -8.47 -5.93
C LYS A 30 -1.85 -7.21 -6.78
N CYS A 31 -0.97 -6.31 -6.35
CA CYS A 31 -0.57 -5.13 -7.13
C CYS A 31 0.87 -5.22 -7.66
N CYS A 32 1.18 -4.46 -8.71
CA CYS A 32 2.55 -4.31 -9.22
C CYS A 32 3.38 -3.38 -8.33
N GLY A 33 4.69 -3.32 -8.57
CA GLY A 33 5.61 -2.44 -7.84
C GLY A 33 5.22 -0.96 -7.95
N GLU A 34 4.95 -0.47 -9.16
CA GLU A 34 4.51 0.92 -9.40
C GLU A 34 3.29 1.29 -8.53
N CYS A 35 2.22 0.49 -8.56
CA CYS A 35 1.05 0.75 -7.73
C CYS A 35 1.32 0.56 -6.23
N ASN A 36 2.22 -0.36 -5.86
CA ASN A 36 2.61 -0.50 -4.45
C ASN A 36 3.27 0.78 -3.94
N ASP A 37 4.16 1.38 -4.73
CA ASP A 37 4.98 2.52 -4.34
C ASP A 37 4.20 3.84 -4.41
N GLU A 38 3.38 4.02 -5.44
CA GLU A 38 2.64 5.27 -5.68
C GLU A 38 1.27 5.32 -4.99
N VAL A 39 0.66 4.16 -4.68
CA VAL A 39 -0.73 4.12 -4.17
C VAL A 39 -0.79 3.45 -2.79
N VAL A 40 -0.24 2.24 -2.68
CA VAL A 40 -0.48 1.41 -1.49
C VAL A 40 0.35 1.87 -0.29
N ILE A 41 1.65 2.09 -0.46
CA ILE A 41 2.53 2.58 0.61
C ILE A 41 2.07 3.96 1.12
N PRO A 42 1.81 4.96 0.25
CA PRO A 42 1.31 6.26 0.69
C PRO A 42 0.01 6.14 1.50
N ARG A 43 -0.92 5.27 1.07
CA ARG A 43 -2.15 5.03 1.82
C ARG A 43 -1.90 4.42 3.20
N ARG A 44 -0.98 3.47 3.32
CA ARG A 44 -0.60 2.88 4.62
C ARG A 44 -0.02 3.91 5.57
N LEU A 45 0.87 4.78 5.08
CA LEU A 45 1.47 5.85 5.87
C LEU A 45 0.41 6.86 6.32
N HIS A 46 -0.50 7.25 5.43
CA HIS A 46 -1.63 8.11 5.77
C HIS A 46 -2.49 7.50 6.91
N ASP A 47 -2.84 6.22 6.81
CA ASP A 47 -3.68 5.56 7.81
C ASP A 47 -2.97 5.38 9.15
N TYR A 48 -1.65 5.16 9.14
CA TYR A 48 -0.84 5.13 10.35
C TYR A 48 -0.75 6.51 11.02
N ASN A 49 -0.47 7.56 10.25
CA ASN A 49 -0.41 8.94 10.78
C ASN A 49 -1.75 9.38 11.35
N LYS A 50 -2.86 9.02 10.69
CA LYS A 50 -4.22 9.29 11.21
C LYS A 50 -4.45 8.62 12.56
N GLN A 51 -3.98 7.38 12.74
CA GLN A 51 -4.08 6.68 14.02
C GLN A 51 -3.24 7.33 15.12
N ILE A 52 -2.04 7.82 14.80
CA ILE A 52 -1.20 8.57 15.76
C ILE A 52 -1.94 9.82 16.22
N ILE A 53 -2.43 10.65 15.30
CA ILE A 53 -3.15 11.89 15.63
C ILE A 53 -4.38 11.58 16.51
N ILE A 54 -5.16 10.55 16.18
CA ILE A 54 -6.31 10.14 17.00
C ILE A 54 -5.87 9.70 18.40
N LYS A 55 -4.72 9.05 18.54
CA LYS A 55 -4.20 8.64 19.85
C LYS A 55 -3.72 9.84 20.66
N GLU A 56 -2.97 10.77 20.07
CA GLU A 56 -2.46 11.95 20.77
C GLU A 56 -3.59 12.88 21.24
N THR A 57 -4.61 13.07 20.40
CA THR A 57 -5.82 13.84 20.76
C THR A 57 -6.62 13.18 21.89
N LYS A 58 -6.73 11.85 21.90
CA LYS A 58 -7.39 11.11 23.01
C LYS A 58 -6.58 11.16 24.30
N ASP A 59 -5.26 11.11 24.20
CA ASP A 59 -4.34 11.14 25.34
C ASP A 59 -4.08 12.57 25.84
N GLY A 60 -4.65 13.60 25.21
CA GLY A 60 -4.48 15.01 25.59
C GLY A 60 -3.04 15.54 25.45
N ARG A 61 -2.26 15.00 24.50
CA ARG A 61 -0.84 15.36 24.28
C ARG A 61 -0.63 16.46 23.23
N VAL A 62 -1.70 17.08 22.76
CA VAL A 62 -1.73 18.18 21.77
C VAL A 62 -2.56 19.33 22.32
#